data_AF-L7RLX1-F1
#
_entry.id   AF-L7RLX1-F1
#
_cell.length_a   1.000
_cell.length_b   1.000
_cell.length_c   1.000
_cell.angle_alpha   90.00
_cell.angle_beta   90.00
_cell.angle_gamma   90.00
#
_symmetry.space_group_name_H-M   'P 1'
#
loop_
_entity.id
_entity.type
_entity.pdbx_description
1 polymer ?
#
loop_
_entity_poly.entity_id
_entity_poly.type
_entity_poly.pdbx_seq_one_letter_code
_entity_poly.pdbx_strand_id
1 'polypeptide(L)'
;ISPCPEAAEGVACTVYRGTNVSISFDFTPEFAANELTADVSWTQPNFDLPFVGMDTAACKSTKCPTVSGTRQTYAYDLPIKKSYPPKHYDVKWKLTGENSESC
;
A
#
# COMPACT_ATOMS: atom_id res chain seq x y z
N ILE A 1 0.98 -0.08 9.48
CA ILE A 1 0.93 -1.57 9.42
C ILE A 1 0.63 -2.10 10.80
N SER A 2 -0.23 -3.11 10.91
CA SER A 2 -0.69 -3.65 12.18
C SER A 2 -0.73 -5.18 12.15
N PRO A 3 -0.17 -5.85 13.18
CA PRO A 3 0.61 -5.28 14.28
C PRO A 3 2.00 -4.80 13.84
N CYS A 4 2.53 -3.77 14.51
CA CYS A 4 3.93 -3.34 14.44
C CYS A 4 4.31 -2.57 15.71
N PRO A 5 4.66 -3.27 16.81
CA PRO A 5 5.12 -2.62 18.03
C PRO A 5 6.41 -1.81 17.83
N GLU A 6 7.25 -2.21 16.87
CA GLU A 6 8.53 -1.57 16.54
C GLU A 6 8.37 -0.12 16.05
N ALA A 7 7.17 0.25 15.58
CA ALA A 7 6.86 1.62 15.20
C ALA A 7 7.06 2.62 16.36
N ALA A 8 6.90 2.18 17.61
CA ALA A 8 7.15 3.02 18.80
C ALA A 8 8.65 3.39 18.94
N GLU A 9 9.54 2.58 18.37
CA GLU A 9 10.99 2.79 18.38
C GLU A 9 11.50 3.40 17.05
N GLY A 10 10.60 3.63 16.09
CA GLY A 10 10.95 4.19 14.78
C GLY A 10 11.75 3.23 13.89
N VAL A 11 11.69 1.93 14.15
CA VAL A 11 12.38 0.90 13.35
C VAL A 11 11.40 0.09 12.50
N ALA A 12 11.95 -0.62 11.51
CA ALA A 12 11.15 -1.38 10.57
C ALA A 12 10.32 -2.49 11.26
N CYS A 13 9.10 -2.70 10.78
CA CYS A 13 8.18 -3.69 11.33
C CYS A 13 8.58 -5.12 10.96
N THR A 14 8.63 -6.01 11.95
CA THR A 14 8.85 -7.43 11.69
C THR A 14 7.54 -8.11 11.32
N VAL A 15 7.47 -8.67 10.11
CA VAL A 15 6.32 -9.46 9.66
C VAL A 15 6.74 -10.88 9.33
N TYR A 16 5.84 -11.84 9.62
CA TYR A 16 6.13 -13.26 9.45
C TYR A 16 5.47 -13.79 8.18
N ARG A 17 6.22 -14.57 7.41
CA ARG A 17 5.68 -15.25 6.24
C ARG A 17 4.58 -16.25 6.64
N GLY A 18 3.55 -16.34 5.82
CA GLY A 18 2.36 -17.15 6.07
C GLY A 18 1.35 -16.52 7.03
N THR A 19 1.53 -15.25 7.42
CA THR A 19 0.55 -14.51 8.22
C THR A 19 -0.13 -13.42 7.39
N ASN A 20 -1.25 -12.92 7.90
CA ASN A 20 -1.91 -11.73 7.37
C ASN A 20 -1.62 -10.55 8.30
N VAL A 21 -1.30 -9.42 7.71
CA VAL A 21 -1.12 -8.14 8.42
C VAL A 21 -2.03 -7.11 7.76
N SER A 22 -2.40 -6.05 8.48
CA SER A 22 -3.20 -4.97 7.90
C SER A 22 -2.34 -3.74 7.64
N ILE A 23 -2.49 -3.14 6.48
CA ILE A 23 -1.90 -1.85 6.12
C ILE A 23 -3.01 -0.81 6.16
N SER A 24 -2.79 0.27 6.90
CA SER A 24 -3.68 1.42 6.90
C SER A 24 -2.86 2.70 6.86
N PHE A 25 -3.24 3.62 6.00
CA PHE A 25 -2.67 4.97 5.95
C PHE A 25 -3.73 5.96 5.45
N ASP A 26 -3.59 7.21 5.88
CA ASP A 26 -4.42 8.30 5.37
C ASP A 26 -3.74 8.94 4.17
N PHE A 27 -4.52 9.30 3.16
CA PHE A 27 -4.06 10.04 2.00
C PHE A 27 -5.08 11.10 1.61
N THR A 28 -4.61 12.10 0.87
CA THR A 28 -5.44 13.19 0.34
C THR A 28 -5.14 13.31 -1.15
N PRO A 29 -5.96 12.74 -2.04
CA PRO A 29 -5.73 12.84 -3.48
C PRO A 29 -5.98 14.27 -3.95
N GLU A 30 -5.20 14.75 -4.91
CA GLU A 30 -5.39 16.06 -5.56
C GLU A 30 -6.25 15.97 -6.83
N PHE A 31 -6.83 14.81 -7.10
CA PHE A 31 -7.64 14.50 -8.26
C PHE A 31 -8.93 13.78 -7.85
N ALA A 32 -9.93 13.82 -8.73
CA ALA A 32 -11.15 13.02 -8.60
C ALA A 32 -11.07 11.81 -9.53
N ALA A 33 -11.40 10.64 -9.01
CA ALA A 33 -11.31 9.37 -9.72
C ALA A 33 -12.44 8.43 -9.30
N ASN A 34 -13.16 7.85 -10.26
CA ASN A 34 -14.18 6.84 -10.00
C ASN A 34 -13.56 5.48 -9.71
N GLU A 35 -12.39 5.23 -10.30
CA GLU A 35 -11.62 4.00 -10.10
C GLU A 35 -10.21 4.36 -9.63
N LEU A 36 -9.68 3.56 -8.70
CA LEU A 36 -8.31 3.66 -8.24
C LEU A 36 -7.62 2.31 -8.41
N THR A 37 -6.38 2.38 -8.88
CA THR A 37 -5.44 1.26 -8.95
C THR A 37 -4.35 1.46 -7.92
N ALA A 38 -4.04 0.42 -7.13
CA ALA A 38 -2.92 0.40 -6.20
C ALA A 38 -1.75 -0.40 -6.80
N ASP A 39 -0.62 0.27 -6.94
CA ASP A 39 0.66 -0.33 -7.28
C ASP A 39 1.55 -0.38 -6.04
N VAL A 40 2.00 -1.58 -5.68
CA VAL A 40 2.87 -1.80 -4.52
C VAL A 40 4.19 -2.36 -5.00
N SER A 41 5.28 -1.70 -4.63
CA SER A 41 6.62 -2.08 -5.04
C SER A 41 7.60 -2.06 -3.89
N TRP A 42 8.60 -2.93 -3.94
CA TRP A 42 9.80 -2.82 -3.16
C TRP A 42 10.76 -1.85 -3.86
N THR A 43 10.97 -0.69 -3.25
CA THR A 43 11.86 0.33 -3.78
C THR A 43 13.31 -0.02 -3.50
N GLN A 44 14.15 0.09 -4.52
CA GLN A 44 15.60 -0.02 -4.46
C GLN A 44 16.22 1.28 -4.98
N PRO A 45 17.51 1.56 -4.72
CA PRO A 45 18.15 2.82 -5.12
C PRO A 45 18.00 3.18 -6.60
N ASN A 46 17.88 2.16 -7.49
CA ASN A 46 17.86 2.35 -8.94
C ASN A 46 16.55 1.90 -9.63
N PHE A 47 15.67 1.16 -8.95
CA PHE A 47 14.45 0.63 -9.57
C PHE A 47 13.42 0.19 -8.52
N ASP A 48 12.15 0.15 -8.92
CA ASP A 48 11.05 -0.37 -8.12
C ASP A 48 10.71 -1.80 -8.58
N LEU A 49 10.68 -2.76 -7.67
CA LEU A 49 10.28 -4.14 -7.93
C LEU A 49 8.81 -4.34 -7.55
N PRO A 50 7.90 -4.62 -8.49
CA PRO A 50 6.48 -4.78 -8.17
C PRO A 50 6.22 -6.06 -7.36
N PHE A 51 5.31 -5.98 -6.38
CA PHE A 51 4.81 -7.14 -5.66
C PHE A 51 3.77 -7.88 -6.50
N VAL A 52 4.06 -9.14 -6.85
CA VAL A 52 3.20 -9.92 -7.74
C VAL A 52 2.02 -10.56 -7.00
N GLY A 53 0.83 -10.40 -7.57
CA GLY A 53 -0.41 -11.04 -7.12
C GLY A 53 -0.98 -10.41 -5.84
N MET A 54 -0.85 -9.10 -5.72
CA MET A 54 -1.70 -8.28 -4.85
C MET A 54 -2.96 -7.84 -5.62
N ASP A 55 -4.05 -7.59 -4.92
CA ASP A 55 -5.25 -7.01 -5.53
C ASP A 55 -5.01 -5.53 -5.77
N THR A 56 -5.07 -5.11 -7.04
CA THR A 56 -4.78 -3.74 -7.46
C THR A 56 -6.02 -2.86 -7.46
N ALA A 57 -7.23 -3.41 -7.29
CA ALA A 57 -8.47 -2.64 -7.27
C ALA A 57 -8.62 -1.87 -5.93
N ALA A 58 -7.99 -0.69 -5.86
CA ALA A 58 -7.84 0.08 -4.62
C ALA A 58 -9.18 0.55 -4.03
N CYS A 59 -10.23 0.73 -4.85
CA CYS A 59 -11.57 1.06 -4.37
C CYS A 59 -12.22 -0.04 -3.50
N LYS A 60 -11.62 -1.23 -3.40
CA LYS A 60 -12.01 -2.24 -2.39
C LYS A 60 -11.47 -1.92 -1.00
N SER A 61 -10.43 -1.10 -0.94
CA SER A 61 -9.66 -0.76 0.27
C SER A 61 -9.80 0.71 0.68
N THR A 62 -10.45 1.54 -0.13
CA THR A 62 -10.77 2.92 0.19
C THR A 62 -12.05 3.34 -0.51
N LYS A 63 -12.60 4.50 -0.14
CA LYS A 63 -13.84 5.00 -0.72
C LYS A 63 -13.60 5.57 -2.12
N CYS A 64 -14.45 5.18 -3.06
CA CYS A 64 -14.54 5.77 -4.39
C CYS A 64 -15.99 6.26 -4.67
N PRO A 65 -16.19 7.28 -5.52
CA PRO A 65 -15.15 8.07 -6.18
C PRO A 65 -14.34 8.90 -5.19
N THR A 66 -13.06 9.12 -5.48
CA THR A 66 -12.23 10.06 -4.73
C THR A 66 -12.61 11.49 -5.07
N VAL A 67 -12.41 12.39 -4.11
CA VAL A 67 -12.65 13.81 -4.27
C VAL A 67 -11.35 14.55 -4.00
N SER A 68 -10.95 15.41 -4.94
CA SER A 68 -9.74 16.23 -4.80
C SER A 68 -9.76 17.02 -3.49
N GLY A 69 -8.64 17.01 -2.76
CA GLY A 69 -8.47 17.69 -1.49
C GLY A 69 -9.17 17.03 -0.28
N THR A 70 -9.86 15.90 -0.48
CA THR A 70 -10.57 15.21 0.61
C THR A 70 -9.71 14.10 1.21
N ARG A 71 -9.33 14.25 2.48
CA ARG A 71 -8.60 13.23 3.22
C ARG A 71 -9.45 11.98 3.41
N GLN A 72 -8.87 10.82 3.14
CA GLN A 72 -9.51 9.52 3.35
C GLN A 72 -8.48 8.45 3.71
N THR A 73 -8.97 7.32 4.21
CA THR A 73 -8.14 6.21 4.68
C THR A 73 -8.13 5.09 3.64
N TYR A 74 -6.94 4.56 3.38
CA TYR A 74 -6.75 3.31 2.65
C TYR A 74 -6.44 2.21 3.66
N ALA A 75 -7.20 1.11 3.61
CA ALA A 75 -7.03 -0.06 4.48
C ALA A 75 -7.01 -1.35 3.66
N TYR A 76 -5.92 -2.12 3.74
CA TYR A 76 -5.69 -3.32 2.95
C TYR A 76 -5.11 -4.45 3.80
N ASP A 77 -5.76 -5.60 3.76
CA ASP A 77 -5.25 -6.83 4.38
C ASP A 77 -4.19 -7.47 3.47
N LEU A 78 -2.94 -7.42 3.91
CA LEU A 78 -1.78 -7.91 3.19
C LEU A 78 -1.42 -9.34 3.64
N PRO A 79 -1.65 -10.36 2.80
CA PRO A 79 -1.12 -11.69 3.05
C PRO A 79 0.38 -11.73 2.74
N ILE A 80 1.20 -11.99 3.77
CA ILE A 80 2.65 -12.16 3.61
C ILE A 80 2.92 -13.58 3.10
N LYS A 81 3.05 -13.75 1.78
CA LYS A 81 3.21 -15.07 1.17
C LYS A 81 4.50 -15.76 1.63
N LYS A 82 4.46 -17.09 1.78
CA LYS A 82 5.65 -17.91 2.12
C LYS A 82 6.78 -17.82 1.09
N SER A 83 6.46 -17.44 -0.14
CA SER A 83 7.40 -17.23 -1.23
C SER A 83 8.20 -15.92 -1.12
N TYR A 84 7.80 -15.00 -0.24
CA TYR A 84 8.54 -13.74 -0.06
C TYR A 84 9.86 -14.02 0.70
N PRO A 85 11.02 -13.60 0.15
CA PRO A 85 12.29 -13.73 0.84
C PRO A 85 12.30 -13.00 2.20
N PRO A 86 12.97 -13.54 3.22
CA PRO A 86 13.16 -12.81 4.48
C PRO A 86 14.23 -11.72 4.30
N LYS A 87 13.79 -10.49 4.01
CA LYS A 87 14.64 -9.31 3.79
C LYS A 87 13.99 -8.06 4.37
N HIS A 88 14.77 -6.98 4.45
CA HIS A 88 14.21 -5.64 4.65
C HIS A 88 13.61 -5.13 3.35
N TYR A 89 12.39 -4.60 3.44
CA TYR A 89 11.62 -4.08 2.33
C TYR A 89 11.25 -2.62 2.60
N ASP A 90 11.76 -1.72 1.77
CA ASP A 90 11.23 -0.37 1.66
C ASP A 90 10.05 -0.41 0.69
N VAL A 91 8.84 -0.44 1.25
CA VAL A 91 7.61 -0.60 0.47
C VAL A 91 7.10 0.76 0.04
N LYS A 92 6.88 0.92 -1.25
CA LYS A 92 6.24 2.08 -1.87
C LYS A 92 4.84 1.70 -2.31
N TRP A 93 3.87 2.49 -1.89
CA TRP A 93 2.47 2.37 -2.27
C TRP A 93 2.12 3.57 -3.16
N LYS A 94 1.62 3.30 -4.37
CA LYS A 94 1.19 4.32 -5.31
C LYS A 94 -0.27 4.09 -5.64
N LEU A 95 -1.09 5.13 -5.55
CA LEU A 95 -2.50 5.08 -5.96
C LEU A 95 -2.66 5.88 -7.25
N THR A 96 -3.24 5.29 -8.28
CA THR A 96 -3.40 5.89 -9.60
C THR A 96 -4.88 5.90 -10.00
N GLY A 97 -5.41 7.06 -10.39
CA GLY A 97 -6.78 7.22 -10.91
C GLY A 97 -6.93 6.80 -12.36
N GLU A 98 -8.17 6.72 -12.86
CA GLU A 98 -8.43 6.30 -14.25
C GLU A 98 -7.82 7.22 -15.32
N ASN A 99 -7.58 8.51 -15.01
CA ASN A 99 -6.94 9.45 -15.94
C ASN A 99 -5.42 9.58 -15.71
N SER A 100 -4.81 8.59 -15.04
CA SER A 100 -3.36 8.47 -14.82
C SER A 100 -2.74 9.48 -13.84
N GLU A 101 -3.55 10.25 -13.11
CA GLU A 101 -3.09 11.00 -11.94
C GLU A 101 -2.73 10.05 -10.81
N SER A 102 -1.74 10.39 -9.99
CA SER A 102 -1.31 9.52 -8.91
C SER A 102 -0.83 10.26 -7.68
N CYS A 103 -0.91 9.60 -6.53
CA CYS A 103 -0.38 10.04 -5.24
C CYS A 103 0.35 8.90 -4.52
#